data_AF-A0A934NT61-F1
#
_entry.id   AF-A0A934NT61-F1
#
_cell.length_a   1.000
_cell.length_b   1.000
_cell.length_c   1.000
_cell.angle_alpha   90.00
_cell.angle_beta   90.00
_cell.angle_gamma   90.00
#
_symmetry.space_group_name_H-M   'P 1'
#
loop_
_entity.id
_entity.type
_entity.pdbx_description
1 polymer ?
#
loop_
_entity_poly.entity_id
_entity_poly.type
_entity_poly.pdbx_seq_one_letter_code
_entity_poly.pdbx_strand_id
1 'polypeptide(L)' 'MNVLIEMTALSISRPASDANPADRAAWYEAKARLHEYLAAESAADRARETFLAAQAHEHSLRLLSARAIA' A
#
# COMPACT_ATOMS: atom_id res chain seq x y z
N MET A 1 -5.28 7.97 13.55
CA MET A 1 -4.04 7.66 12.81
C MET A 1 -3.33 8.97 12.53
N ASN A 2 -2.03 9.10 12.75
CA ASN A 2 -1.31 10.32 12.35
C ASN A 2 -0.74 10.11 10.95
N VAL A 3 -1.41 10.70 9.94
CA VAL A 3 -1.10 10.51 8.52
C VAL A 3 0.37 10.79 8.20
N LEU A 4 0.94 11.86 8.74
CA LEU A 4 2.33 12.22 8.46
C LEU A 4 3.31 11.19 9.03
N ILE A 5 3.02 10.63 10.20
CA ILE A 5 3.81 9.55 10.79
C ILE A 5 3.72 8.29 9.92
N GLU A 6 2.53 7.90 9.49
CA GLU A 6 2.33 6.71 8.63
C GLU A 6 2.98 6.87 7.26
N MET A 7 2.84 8.03 6.63
CA MET A 7 3.51 8.35 5.36
C MET A 7 5.03 8.29 5.51
N THR A 8 5.56 8.81 6.62
CA THR A 8 7.00 8.74 6.91
C THR A 8 7.42 7.29 7.12
N ALA A 9 6.70 6.53 7.94
CA ALA A 9 6.97 5.12 8.20
C ALA A 9 6.95 4.30 6.91
N LEU A 10 5.96 4.48 6.04
CA LEU A 10 5.89 3.81 4.74
C LEU A 10 7.02 4.21 3.80
N SER A 11 7.45 5.47 3.85
CA SER A 11 8.53 5.96 2.99
C SER A 11 9.88 5.37 3.39
N ILE A 12 10.18 5.30 4.69
CA ILE A 12 11.45 4.76 5.19
C ILE A 12 11.51 3.23 5.20
N SER A 13 10.35 2.56 5.35
CA SER A 13 10.26 1.09 5.41
C SER A 13 10.07 0.42 4.05
N ARG A 14 10.15 1.19 2.95
CA ARG A 14 9.96 0.65 1.60
C ARG A 14 10.97 -0.48 1.32
N PRO A 15 10.52 -1.71 1.07
CA PRO A 15 11.42 -2.80 0.76
C PRO A 15 12.13 -2.59 -0.58
N ALA A 16 13.35 -3.10 -0.68
CA ALA A 16 14.08 -3.17 -1.94
C ALA A 16 13.34 -4.04 -2.97
N SER A 17 13.65 -3.88 -4.25
CA SER A 17 12.97 -4.63 -5.33
C SER A 17 13.21 -6.13 -5.27
N ASP A 18 14.36 -6.54 -4.74
CA ASP A 18 14.81 -7.91 -4.52
C ASP A 18 14.46 -8.46 -3.12
N ALA A 19 13.82 -7.64 -2.27
CA ALA A 19 13.32 -8.09 -0.98
C ALA A 19 12.28 -9.21 -1.15
N ASN A 20 12.09 -9.99 -0.08
CA ASN A 20 11.12 -11.07 -0.03
C ASN A 20 9.74 -10.60 -0.56
N PRO A 21 9.12 -11.33 -1.51
CA PRO A 21 7.80 -10.99 -2.04
C PRO A 21 6.73 -10.78 -0.96
N ALA A 22 6.81 -11.51 0.17
CA ALA A 22 5.88 -11.34 1.28
C ALA A 22 6.03 -9.98 1.97
N ASP A 23 7.26 -9.51 2.19
CA ASP A 23 7.53 -8.21 2.82
C ASP A 23 7.11 -7.06 1.89
N ARG A 24 7.36 -7.24 0.59
CA ARG A 24 6.86 -6.32 -0.44
C ARG A 24 5.34 -6.27 -0.46
N ALA A 25 4.66 -7.42 -0.42
CA ALA A 25 3.20 -7.48 -0.38
C ALA A 25 2.64 -6.78 0.85
N ALA A 26 3.21 -7.04 2.03
CA ALA A 26 2.82 -6.39 3.29
C ALA A 26 2.98 -4.86 3.22
N TRP A 27 4.06 -4.37 2.61
CA TRP A 27 4.24 -2.93 2.40
C TRP A 27 3.19 -2.32 1.46
N TYR A 28 2.86 -2.99 0.35
CA TYR A 28 1.82 -2.52 -0.57
C TYR A 28 0.42 -2.54 0.07
N GLU A 29 0.14 -3.53 0.91
CA GLU A 29 -1.10 -3.61 1.69
C GLU A 29 -1.19 -2.47 2.72
N ALA A 30 -0.10 -2.17 3.44
CA ALA A 30 -0.06 -1.03 4.36
C ALA A 30 -0.25 0.30 3.62
N LYS A 31 0.33 0.43 2.42
CA LYS A 31 0.11 1.59 1.54
C LYS A 31 -1.35 1.70 1.09
N ALA A 32 -2.01 0.59 0.77
CA ALA A 32 -3.43 0.59 0.39
C ALA A 32 -4.31 1.16 1.51
N ARG A 33 -4.12 0.68 2.75
CA ARG A 33 -4.86 1.15 3.93
C ARG A 33 -4.67 2.63 4.23
N LEU A 34 -3.46 3.16 4.02
CA LEU A 34 -3.23 4.60 4.14
C LEU A 34 -4.10 5.39 3.15
N HIS A 35 -4.12 4.98 1.88
CA HIS A 35 -4.93 5.64 0.86
C HIS A 35 -6.44 5.49 1.10
N GLU A 36 -6.90 4.35 1.62
CA GLU A 36 -8.30 4.18 2.05
C GLU A 36 -8.67 5.18 3.16
N TYR A 37 -7.79 5.37 4.14
CA TYR A 37 -7.98 6.35 5.19
C TYR A 37 -8.03 7.78 4.64
N LEU A 38 -7.11 8.15 3.73
CA LEU A 38 -7.11 9.48 3.10
C LEU A 38 -8.38 9.74 2.28
N ALA A 39 -8.89 8.72 1.60
CA ALA A 39 -10.14 8.80 0.84
C ALA A 39 -11.37 9.06 1.74
N ALA A 40 -11.32 8.58 2.98
CA ALA A 40 -12.36 8.83 3.97
C ALA A 40 -12.30 10.25 4.55
N GLU A 41 -11.10 10.81 4.74
CA GLU A 41 -10.89 12.14 5.35
C GLU A 41 -11.17 13.31 4.39
N SER A 42 -10.90 13.17 3.09
CA SER A 42 -11.08 14.26 2.10
C SER A 42 -12.01 13.85 0.96
N ALA A 43 -13.11 14.59 0.78
CA ALA A 43 -14.02 14.40 -0.36
C ALA A 43 -13.41 14.87 -1.69
N ALA A 44 -12.50 15.85 -1.66
CA ALA A 44 -11.89 16.42 -2.87
C ALA A 44 -10.91 15.45 -3.54
N ASP A 45 -10.15 14.70 -2.74
CA ASP A 45 -9.15 13.75 -3.22
C ASP A 45 -9.64 12.30 -3.23
N ARG A 46 -10.86 12.04 -2.72
CA ARG A 46 -11.41 10.68 -2.52
C ARG A 46 -11.22 9.77 -3.72
N ALA A 47 -11.59 10.21 -4.93
CA ALA A 47 -11.51 9.37 -6.12
C ALA A 47 -10.07 8.95 -6.43
N ARG A 48 -9.11 9.87 -6.27
CA ARG A 48 -7.68 9.60 -6.47
C ARG A 48 -7.16 8.65 -5.39
N GLU A 49 -7.50 8.91 -4.13
CA GLU A 49 -7.05 8.10 -3.00
C GLU A 49 -7.64 6.67 -3.07
N THR A 50 -8.92 6.51 -3.41
CA THR A 50 -9.53 5.19 -3.68
C THR A 50 -8.83 4.45 -4.82
N PHE A 51 -8.47 5.13 -5.90
CA PHE A 51 -7.74 4.52 -7.01
C PHE A 51 -6.33 4.07 -6.60
N LEU A 52 -5.62 4.87 -5.80
CA LEU A 52 -4.30 4.52 -5.29
C LEU A 52 -4.36 3.35 -4.30
N ALA A 53 -5.41 3.29 -3.46
CA ALA A 53 -5.68 2.17 -2.57
C ALA A 53 -5.87 0.87 -3.36
N ALA A 54 -6.76 0.88 -4.36
CA ALA A 54 -7.03 -0.28 -5.20
C ALA A 54 -5.77 -0.79 -5.91
N GLN A 55 -4.99 0.10 -6.54
CA GLN A 55 -3.75 -0.29 -7.20
C GLN A 55 -2.72 -0.91 -6.24
N ALA A 56 -2.58 -0.35 -5.04
CA ALA A 56 -1.65 -0.87 -4.05
C ALA A 56 -2.09 -2.25 -3.55
N HIS A 57 -3.39 -2.43 -3.30
CA HIS A 57 -3.97 -3.71 -2.89
C HIS A 57 -3.81 -4.78 -3.99
N GLU A 58 -4.12 -4.45 -5.24
CA GLU A 58 -3.89 -5.35 -6.38
C GLU A 58 -2.42 -5.79 -6.50
N HIS A 59 -1.47 -4.87 -6.27
CA HIS A 59 -0.06 -5.20 -6.33
C HIS A 59 0.35 -6.15 -5.19
N SER A 60 -0.17 -5.94 -3.98
CA SER A 60 0.01 -6.87 -2.85
C SER A 60 -0.46 -8.28 -3.22
N LEU A 61 -1.69 -8.40 -3.76
CA LEU A 61 -2.24 -9.69 -4.19
C LEU A 61 -1.41 -10.34 -5.30
N ARG A 62 -0.92 -9.58 -6.28
CA ARG A 62 -0.06 -10.12 -7.34
C ARG A 62 1.24 -10.71 -6.78
N LEU A 63 1.86 -10.05 -5.80
CA LEU A 63 3.08 -10.54 -5.17
C LEU A 63 2.85 -11.82 -4.36
N LEU A 64 1.73 -11.90 -3.64
CA LEU A 64 1.35 -13.11 -2.88
C LEU A 64 1.00 -14.28 -3.82
N SER A 65 0.27 -14.01 -4.90
CA SER A 65 -0.08 -15.01 -5.90
C SER A 65 1.14 -15.50 -6.68
N ALA A 66 2.08 -14.63 -7.04
CA ALA A 66 3.33 -15.02 -7.70
C ALA A 66 4.20 -15.93 -6.82
N ARG A 67 4.13 -15.77 -5.48
CA ARG A 67 4.78 -16.67 -4.52
C ARG A 67 4.10 -18.03 -4.42
N ALA A 68 2.78 -18.11 -4.62
CA ALA A 68 2.04 -19.38 -4.53
C ALA A 68 2.29 -20.33 -5.72
N ILE A 69 2.84 -19.81 -6.83
CA ILE A 69 3.06 -20.54 -8.09
C ILE A 69 4.54 -20.94 -8.26
N ALA A 70 5.44 -20.45 -7.40
CA ALA A 70 6.89 -20.66 -7.43
C ALA A 70 7.36 -21.59 -6.31
#